data_AF-A0A7I8MNJ5-F1
#
_entry.id   AF-A0A7I8MNJ5-F1
#
_cell.length_a   1.000
_cell.length_b   1.000
_cell.length_c   1.000
_cell.angle_alpha   90.00
_cell.angle_beta   90.00
_cell.angle_gamma   90.00
#
_symmetry.space_group_name_H-M   'P 1'
#
loop_
_entity.id
_entity.type
_entity.pdbx_description
1 polymer ?
#
loop_
_entity_poly.entity_id
_entity_poly.type
_entity_poly.pdbx_seq_one_letter_code
_entity_poly.pdbx_strand_id
1 'polypeptide(L)' 'MESIECPDCGCQKFYVKNPDDPYELYVFECDSGRLVFEDEAVDIDEDTEAYCDRCAWHGRYETLKPKNR' A
#
# COMPACT_ATOMS: atom_id res chain seq x y z
N MET A 1 8.94 -7.68 -14.28
CA MET A 1 8.79 -7.82 -12.82
C MET A 1 8.14 -6.55 -12.36
N GLU A 2 6.85 -6.61 -12.11
CA GLU A 2 6.00 -5.45 -11.84
C GLU A 2 6.10 -5.15 -10.34
N SER A 3 6.80 -4.09 -9.98
CA SER A 3 6.85 -3.59 -8.60
C SER A 3 5.90 -2.41 -8.47
N ILE A 4 5.09 -2.44 -7.41
CA ILE A 4 4.22 -1.32 -7.06
C ILE A 4 5.01 -0.43 -6.11
N GLU A 5 5.21 0.81 -6.52
CA GLU A 5 5.98 1.81 -5.78
C GLU A 5 5.20 3.12 -5.70
N CYS A 6 5.46 3.90 -4.64
CA CYS A 6 4.82 5.18 -4.44
C CYS A 6 5.19 6.09 -5.62
N PRO A 7 4.21 6.66 -6.33
CA PRO A 7 4.49 7.49 -7.50
C PRO A 7 5.25 8.78 -7.15
N ASP A 8 5.21 9.20 -5.88
CA ASP A 8 5.83 10.43 -5.38
C ASP A 8 7.29 10.23 -4.94
N CYS A 9 7.56 9.19 -4.14
CA CYS A 9 8.89 8.96 -3.55
C CYS A 9 9.58 7.63 -3.96
N GLY A 10 8.88 6.75 -4.69
CA GLY A 10 9.37 5.43 -5.10
C GLY A 10 9.45 4.38 -3.98
N CYS A 11 8.82 4.62 -2.82
CA CYS A 11 8.79 3.66 -1.72
C CYS A 11 7.85 2.47 -2.00
N GLN A 12 8.21 1.26 -1.57
CA GLN A 12 7.39 0.05 -1.72
C GLN A 12 6.63 -0.33 -0.44
N LYS A 13 6.80 0.45 0.64
CA LYS A 13 6.09 0.32 1.92
C LYS A 13 4.89 1.26 1.97
N PHE A 14 3.75 0.69 2.33
CA PHE A 14 2.49 1.38 2.50
C PHE A 14 1.79 0.91 3.76
N TYR A 15 0.83 1.69 4.24
CA TYR A 15 -0.05 1.28 5.33
C TYR A 15 -1.49 1.68 5.04
N VAL A 16 -2.44 0.92 5.59
CA VAL A 16 -3.88 1.21 5.54
C VAL A 16 -4.40 1.38 6.96
N LYS A 17 -5.39 2.24 7.13
CA LYS A 17 -6.06 2.46 8.42
C LYS A 17 -7.25 1.51 8.50
N ASN A 18 -7.44 0.86 9.65
CA ASN A 18 -8.63 0.05 9.87
C ASN A 18 -9.86 0.99 10.00
N PRO A 19 -10.94 0.79 9.21
CA PRO A 19 -12.16 1.58 9.33
C PRO A 19 -12.88 1.36 10.66
N ASP A 20 -12.75 0.17 11.27
CA ASP A 20 -13.37 -0.18 12.55
C ASP A 20 -12.53 0.29 13.75
N ASP A 21 -11.20 0.38 13.60
CA ASP A 21 -10.29 0.89 14.64
C ASP A 21 -9.26 1.90 14.10
N PRO A 22 -9.38 3.20 14.41
CA PRO A 22 -8.49 4.23 13.86
C PRO A 22 -7.06 4.20 14.43
N TYR A 23 -6.80 3.42 15.48
CA TYR A 23 -5.45 3.24 16.03
C TYR A 23 -4.73 2.06 15.40
N GLU A 24 -5.46 1.19 14.69
CA GLU A 24 -4.89 0.04 14.00
C GLU A 24 -4.49 0.38 12.57
N LEU A 25 -3.21 0.16 12.28
CA LEU A 25 -2.60 0.40 10.97
C LEU A 25 -1.99 -0.90 10.47
N TYR A 26 -2.41 -1.33 9.28
CA TYR A 26 -1.83 -2.50 8.64
C TYR A 26 -0.79 -2.06 7.64
N VAL A 27 0.47 -2.36 7.95
CA VAL A 27 1.62 -2.07 7.09
C VAL A 27 1.87 -3.23 6.15
N PHE A 28 2.09 -2.91 4.88
CA PHE A 28 2.36 -3.88 3.83
C PHE A 28 3.41 -3.38 2.83
N GLU A 29 4.11 -4.34 2.25
CA GLU A 29 5.11 -4.16 1.21
C GLU A 29 4.64 -4.76 -0.10
N CYS A 30 4.88 -4.04 -1.19
CA CYS A 30 4.61 -4.54 -2.53
C CYS A 30 5.89 -5.12 -3.16
N ASP A 31 6.22 -6.37 -2.83
CA ASP A 31 7.34 -7.08 -3.45
C ASP A 31 6.86 -7.86 -4.68
N SER A 32 7.43 -7.55 -5.85
CA SER A 32 7.22 -8.33 -7.09
C SER A 32 5.75 -8.56 -7.48
N GLY A 33 4.88 -7.60 -7.19
CA GLY A 33 3.44 -7.69 -7.48
C GLY A 33 2.64 -8.49 -6.44
N ARG A 34 3.24 -8.82 -5.30
CA ARG A 34 2.57 -9.43 -4.15
C ARG A 34 2.57 -8.47 -2.97
N LEU A 35 1.43 -8.41 -2.29
CA LEU A 35 1.29 -7.75 -1.01
C LEU A 35 1.87 -8.67 0.07
N VAL A 36 2.83 -8.16 0.81
CA VAL A 36 3.45 -8.81 1.97
C VAL A 36 3.14 -7.96 3.19
N PHE A 37 2.25 -8.46 4.05
CA PHE A 37 1.89 -7.77 5.29
C PHE A 37 2.92 -8.03 6.38
N GLU A 38 3.26 -7.02 7.18
CA GLU A 38 4.23 -7.18 8.27
C GLU A 38 3.64 -7.91 9.49
N ASP A 39 2.33 -7.79 9.73
CA ASP A 39 1.67 -8.30 10.94
C ASP A 39 0.51 -9.24 10.61
N GLU A 40 -0.69 -8.69 10.38
CA GLU A 40 -1.86 -9.44 9.94
C GLU A 40 -2.18 -9.17 8.47
N ALA A 41 -2.45 -10.24 7.73
CA ALA A 41 -2.93 -10.14 6.36
C ALA A 41 -4.37 -9.62 6.37
N VAL A 42 -4.59 -8.48 5.75
CA VAL A 42 -5.93 -7.91 5.57
C VAL A 42 -6.33 -7.93 4.11
N ASP A 43 -7.62 -8.06 3.86
CA ASP A 43 -8.18 -7.88 2.53
C ASP A 43 -8.07 -6.40 2.15
N ILE A 44 -7.10 -6.10 1.28
CA ILE A 44 -6.99 -4.81 0.60
C ILE A 44 -7.72 -4.94 -0.72
N ASP A 45 -8.76 -4.13 -0.87
CA ASP A 45 -9.55 -4.03 -2.08
C ASP A 45 -9.12 -2.83 -2.93
N GLU A 46 -9.65 -2.74 -4.14
CA GLU A 46 -9.29 -1.67 -5.09
C GLU A 46 -9.62 -0.26 -4.56
N ASP A 47 -10.69 -0.13 -3.77
CA ASP A 47 -11.15 1.11 -3.13
C ASP A 47 -10.39 1.44 -1.83
N THR A 48 -9.59 0.51 -1.29
CA THR A 48 -8.89 0.68 -0.01
C THR A 48 -7.88 1.82 -0.09
N GLU A 49 -7.96 2.74 0.89
CA GLU A 49 -7.07 3.90 0.95
C GLU A 49 -5.70 3.53 1.53
N ALA A 50 -4.69 3.50 0.67
CA ALA A 50 -3.31 3.23 0.99
C ALA A 50 -2.53 4.52 1.22
N TYR A 51 -1.69 4.53 2.24
CA TYR A 51 -0.84 5.63 2.63
C TYR A 51 0.61 5.23 2.47
N CYS A 52 1.45 6.13 1.95
CA CYS A 52 2.88 5.87 1.88
C CYS A 52 3.51 6.01 3.27
N ASP A 53 4.34 5.04 3.65
CA ASP A 53 5.11 5.10 4.90
C ASP A 53 6.19 6.21 4.88
N ARG A 54 6.67 6.56 3.68
CA ARG A 54 7.83 7.44 3.50
C ARG A 54 7.50 8.90 3.19
N CYS A 55 6.31 9.19 2.63
CA CYS A 55 5.93 10.55 2.24
C CYS A 55 4.44 10.81 2.50
N ALA A 56 3.98 12.03 2.21
CA ALA A 56 2.59 12.45 2.42
C ALA A 56 1.61 11.93 1.34
N TRP A 57 2.06 11.04 0.45
CA TRP A 57 1.20 10.47 -0.56
C TRP A 57 0.19 9.51 0.09
N HIS A 58 -1.07 9.65 -0.28
CA HIS A 58 -2.13 8.70 0.01
C HIS A 58 -3.08 8.64 -1.18
N GLY A 59 -3.64 7.46 -1.41
CA GLY A 59 -4.54 7.22 -2.53
C GLY A 59 -5.09 5.81 -2.49
N ARG A 60 -6.02 5.50 -3.38
CA ARG A 60 -6.62 4.17 -3.44
C ARG A 60 -5.63 3.15 -3.99
N TYR A 61 -5.71 1.92 -3.53
CA TYR A 61 -4.85 0.84 -4.01
C TYR A 61 -4.95 0.63 -5.53
N GLU A 62 -6.14 0.81 -6.13
CA GLU A 62 -6.30 0.77 -7.60
C GLU A 62 -5.41 1.77 -8.38
N THR A 63 -5.04 2.88 -7.73
CA THR A 63 -4.23 3.94 -8.35
C THR A 63 -2.75 3.60 -8.34
N LEU A 64 -2.33 2.66 -7.49
CA LEU A 64 -1.00 2.09 -7.44
C LEU A 64 -0.81 1.10 -8.59
N LYS A 65 -0.83 1.61 -9.82
CA LYS A 65 -0.60 0.79 -11.01
C LYS A 65 0.87 0.37 -11.07
N PRO A 66 1.16 -0.90 -11.39
CA PRO A 66 2.52 -1.32 -11.69
C PRO A 66 3.06 -0.48 -12.85
N LYS A 67 4.23 0.12 -12.67
CA LYS A 67 4.89 0.83 -13.76
C LYS A 67 5.47 -0.20 -14.72
N ASN A 68 4.78 -0.46 -15.83
CA ASN A 68 5.37 -1.11 -17.00
C ASN A 68 6.45 -0.17 -17.57
N ARG A 69 7.71 -0.40 -17.22
CA ARG A 69 8.87 0.28 -17.81
C ARG A 69 9.68 -0.68 -18.69
#